data_AF-A0A8T4KAX6-F1
#
_entry.id   AF-A0A8T4KAX6-F1
#
_cell.length_a   1.000
_cell.length_b   1.000
_cell.length_c   1.000
_cell.angle_alpha   90.00
_cell.angle_beta   90.00
_cell.angle_gamma   90.00
#
_symmetry.space_group_name_H-M   'P 1'
#
loop_
_entity.id
_entity.type
_entity.pdbx_description
1 polymer ?
#
loop_
_entity_poly.entity_id
_entity_poly.type
_entity_poly.pdbx_seq_one_letter_code
_entity_poly.pdbx_strand_id
1 'polypeptide(L)'
;MKEKAGKAKLASPEEVFRITGCEVGSVHPFGNLFGLRVLMDRHILDSETVNFNAGLHEISINMDPKDMTGIIKPEIGDFSK
;
A
#
# COMPACT_ATOMS: atom_id res chain seq x y z
N MET A 1 17.14 -19.71 -7.56
CA MET A 1 18.02 -18.57 -7.25
C MET A 1 17.43 -17.86 -6.04
N LYS A 2 18.16 -17.75 -4.92
CA LYS A 2 17.68 -16.98 -3.76
C LYS A 2 18.08 -15.51 -4.00
N GLU A 3 17.12 -14.63 -4.24
CA GLU A 3 17.38 -13.19 -4.27
C GLU A 3 17.94 -12.74 -2.92
N LYS A 4 19.01 -11.95 -2.95
CA LYS A 4 19.52 -11.28 -1.75
C LYS A 4 18.47 -10.24 -1.32
N ALA A 5 17.95 -10.38 -0.10
CA ALA A 5 17.12 -9.35 0.51
C ALA A 5 17.91 -8.03 0.58
N GLY A 6 17.44 -7.01 -0.14
CA GLY A 6 17.94 -5.64 0.00
C GLY A 6 17.59 -5.09 1.39
N LYS A 7 18.36 -4.10 1.86
CA LYS A 7 17.98 -3.36 3.08
C LYS A 7 16.81 -2.43 2.74
N ALA A 8 15.74 -2.50 3.53
CA ALA A 8 14.64 -1.54 3.49
C ALA A 8 14.64 -0.68 4.75
N LYS A 9 14.17 0.57 4.63
CA LYS A 9 13.92 1.49 5.74
C LYS A 9 12.54 2.13 5.54
N LEU A 10 11.90 2.55 6.62
CA LEU A 10 10.72 3.40 6.52
C LEU A 10 11.10 4.78 5.98
N ALA A 11 10.22 5.35 5.16
CA ALA A 11 10.35 6.73 4.71
C ALA A 11 10.09 7.69 5.88
N SER A 12 10.80 8.82 5.88
CA SER A 12 10.50 9.95 6.76
C SER A 12 9.18 10.63 6.35
N PRO A 13 8.52 11.38 7.26
CA PRO A 13 7.30 12.12 6.90
C PRO A 13 7.46 13.06 5.70
N GLU A 14 8.63 13.71 5.59
CA GLU A 14 8.95 14.59 4.47
C GLU A 14 9.07 13.81 3.15
N GLU A 15 9.73 12.64 3.16
CA GLU A 15 9.79 11.75 2.00
C GLU A 15 8.40 11.27 1.58
N VAL A 16 7.54 10.90 2.54
CA VAL A 16 6.15 10.48 2.26
C VAL A 16 5.42 11.61 1.53
N PHE A 17 5.35 12.81 2.12
CA PHE A 17 4.63 13.93 1.53
C PHE A 17 5.18 14.31 0.15
N ARG A 18 6.51 14.34 -0.01
CA ARG A 18 7.13 14.67 -1.30
C ARG A 18 6.81 13.66 -2.40
N ILE A 19 6.68 12.38 -2.07
CA ILE A 19 6.44 11.31 -3.05
C ILE A 19 4.95 11.15 -3.36
N THR A 20 4.08 11.22 -2.34
CA THR A 20 2.66 10.87 -2.48
C THR A 20 1.73 12.08 -2.43
N GLY A 21 2.19 13.23 -1.93
CA GLY A 21 1.35 14.38 -1.61
C GLY A 21 0.43 14.15 -0.40
N CYS A 22 0.51 12.98 0.26
CA CYS A 22 -0.29 12.67 1.43
C CYS A 22 0.52 12.92 2.71
N GLU A 23 -0.17 13.35 3.76
CA GLU A 23 0.40 13.38 5.10
C GLU A 23 0.54 11.97 5.67
N VAL A 24 1.44 11.82 6.65
CA VAL A 24 1.58 10.54 7.36
C VAL A 24 0.27 10.20 8.06
N GLY A 25 -0.16 8.96 7.89
CA GLY A 25 -1.44 8.48 8.38
C GLY A 25 -2.59 8.65 7.40
N SER A 26 -2.48 9.43 6.32
CA SER A 26 -3.54 9.57 5.31
C SER A 26 -3.25 8.86 3.97
N VAL A 27 -2.06 8.27 3.83
CA VAL A 27 -1.59 7.61 2.59
C VAL A 27 -2.53 6.47 2.17
N HIS A 28 -2.97 6.51 0.91
CA HIS A 28 -3.77 5.45 0.28
C HIS A 28 -2.88 4.34 -0.32
N PRO A 29 -3.37 3.11 -0.52
CA PRO A 29 -2.57 1.96 -0.98
C PRO A 29 -2.21 2.00 -2.48
N PHE A 30 -2.77 2.93 -3.26
CA PHE A 30 -2.52 3.08 -4.70
C PHE A 30 -1.16 3.70 -5.04
N GLY A 31 -0.07 3.07 -4.58
CA GLY A 31 1.30 3.50 -4.89
C GLY A 31 1.63 3.49 -6.38
N ASN A 32 0.89 2.72 -7.18
CA ASN A 32 0.97 2.70 -8.63
C ASN A 32 0.67 4.08 -9.26
N LEU A 33 -0.16 4.93 -8.62
CA LEU A 33 -0.41 6.30 -9.07
C LEU A 33 0.83 7.20 -8.94
N PHE A 34 1.75 6.84 -8.04
CA PHE A 34 3.02 7.53 -7.83
C PHE A 34 4.20 6.83 -8.56
N GLY A 35 3.92 5.84 -9.41
CA GLY A 35 4.95 5.05 -10.08
C GLY A 35 5.75 4.14 -9.13
N LEU A 36 5.24 3.86 -7.94
CA LEU A 36 5.88 2.98 -6.97
C LEU A 36 5.51 1.51 -7.22
N ARG A 37 6.49 0.62 -7.05
CA ARG A 37 6.23 -0.82 -6.91
C ARG A 37 5.40 -1.04 -5.64
N VAL A 38 4.25 -1.71 -5.78
CA VAL A 38 3.37 -2.02 -4.65
C VAL A 38 3.52 -3.49 -4.26
N LEU A 39 3.82 -3.72 -2.99
CA LEU A 39 3.83 -5.04 -2.37
C LEU A 39 2.57 -5.18 -1.52
N MET A 40 1.87 -6.29 -1.63
CA MET A 40 0.66 -6.56 -0.86
C MET A 40 0.78 -7.88 -0.11
N ASP A 41 0.43 -7.87 1.18
CA ASP A 41 0.37 -9.09 1.96
C ASP A 41 -0.83 -9.93 1.52
N ARG A 42 -0.59 -11.23 1.34
CA ARG A 42 -1.60 -12.19 0.86
C ARG A 42 -2.81 -12.31 1.80
N HIS A 43 -2.64 -12.13 3.11
CA HIS A 43 -3.75 -12.26 4.06
C HIS A 43 -4.80 -11.15 3.90
N ILE A 44 -4.47 -10.04 3.20
CA ILE A 44 -5.44 -9.01 2.84
C ILE A 44 -6.56 -9.58 1.95
N LEU A 45 -6.24 -10.58 1.11
CA LEU A 45 -7.20 -11.22 0.21
C LEU A 45 -8.19 -12.13 0.94
N ASP A 46 -7.90 -12.51 2.18
CA ASP A 46 -8.78 -13.34 3.02
C ASP A 46 -9.85 -12.51 3.73
N SER A 47 -9.75 -11.18 3.70
CA SER A 47 -10.71 -10.27 4.30
C SER A 47 -11.91 -10.03 3.38
N GLU A 48 -13.11 -9.89 3.96
CA GLU A 48 -14.31 -9.55 3.19
C GLU A 48 -14.24 -8.14 2.58
N THR A 49 -13.65 -7.18 3.31
CA THR A 49 -13.43 -5.81 2.85
C THR A 49 -12.10 -5.27 3.36
N VAL A 50 -11.55 -4.29 2.64
CA VAL A 50 -10.36 -3.52 3.05
C VAL A 50 -10.77 -2.06 3.24
N ASN A 51 -10.28 -1.47 4.33
CA ASN A 51 -10.47 -0.05 4.63
C ASN A 51 -9.12 0.66 4.59
N PHE A 52 -9.07 1.81 3.92
CA PHE A 52 -7.87 2.66 3.88
C PHE A 52 -8.26 4.13 3.68
N ASN A 53 -7.33 5.02 3.98
CA ASN A 53 -7.54 6.46 3.85
C ASN A 53 -7.47 6.93 2.39
N ALA A 54 -8.28 7.93 2.06
CA ALA A 54 -8.41 8.47 0.69
C ALA A 54 -7.43 9.63 0.41
N GLY A 55 -6.23 9.61 1.01
CA GLY A 55 -5.31 10.76 1.00
C GLY A 55 -5.62 11.83 2.06
N LEU A 56 -6.68 11.63 2.84
CA LEU A 56 -7.17 12.53 3.90
C LEU A 56 -7.36 11.75 5.20
N HIS A 57 -7.24 12.41 6.36
CA HIS A 57 -7.39 11.74 7.66
C HIS A 57 -8.85 11.42 8.00
N GLU A 58 -9.80 12.21 7.50
CA GLU A 58 -11.21 12.06 7.86
C GLU A 58 -12.00 11.19 6.87
N ILE A 59 -11.40 10.79 5.75
CA ILE A 59 -12.10 10.08 4.68
C ILE A 59 -11.42 8.74 4.39
N SER A 60 -12.18 7.67 4.52
CA SER A 60 -11.77 6.31 4.19
C SER A 60 -12.62 5.71 3.08
N ILE A 61 -12.04 4.76 2.35
CA ILE A 61 -12.71 3.95 1.35
C ILE A 61 -12.79 2.52 1.88
N ASN A 62 -13.97 1.91 1.75
CA ASN A 62 -14.20 0.49 1.96
C ASN A 62 -14.35 -0.19 0.60
N MET A 63 -13.60 -1.25 0.31
CA MET A 63 -13.67 -1.94 -0.97
C MET A 63 -13.36 -3.44 -0.88
N ASP A 64 -13.77 -4.18 -1.92
CA ASP A 64 -13.38 -5.58 -2.10
C ASP A 64 -11.86 -5.67 -2.38
N PRO A 65 -11.10 -6.52 -1.65
CA PRO A 65 -9.67 -6.68 -1.87
C PRO A 65 -9.30 -7.15 -3.30
N LYS A 66 -10.17 -7.88 -3.98
CA LYS A 66 -9.95 -8.35 -5.36
C LYS A 66 -10.05 -7.20 -6.35
N ASP A 67 -11.01 -6.30 -6.17
CA ASP A 67 -11.13 -5.07 -6.97
C ASP A 67 -9.89 -4.19 -6.76
N MET A 68 -9.45 -4.05 -5.50
CA MET A 68 -8.25 -3.31 -5.15
C MET A 68 -7.02 -3.89 -5.87
N THR A 69 -6.88 -5.21 -5.85
CA THR A 69 -5.79 -5.93 -6.52
C THR A 69 -5.83 -5.76 -8.03
N GLY A 70 -7.02 -5.77 -8.65
CA GLY A 70 -7.18 -5.56 -10.09
C GLY A 70 -6.75 -4.16 -10.55
N ILE A 71 -6.92 -3.14 -9.70
CA ILE A 71 -6.53 -1.76 -9.98
C ILE A 71 -5.03 -1.54 -9.70
N ILE A 72 -4.55 -1.96 -8.53
CA ILE A 72 -3.18 -1.70 -8.07
C ILE A 72 -2.16 -2.60 -8.81
N LYS A 73 -2.55 -3.84 -9.13
CA LYS A 73 -1.68 -4.89 -9.67
C LYS A 73 -0.42 -5.11 -8.81
N PRO A 74 -0.57 -5.38 -7.49
CA PRO A 74 0.56 -5.51 -6.59
C PRO A 74 1.30 -6.84 -6.78
N GLU A 75 2.53 -6.90 -6.29
CA GLU A 75 3.22 -8.17 -6.07
C GLU A 75 2.79 -8.73 -4.72
N ILE A 76 2.12 -9.89 -4.77
CA ILE A 76 1.57 -10.54 -3.59
C ILE A 76 2.67 -11.39 -2.92
N GLY A 77 2.81 -11.24 -1.61
CA GLY A 77 3.79 -11.96 -0.80
C GLY A 77 3.34 -12.16 0.63
N ASP A 78 4.27 -12.66 1.44
CA ASP A 78 4.09 -12.87 2.89
C ASP A 78 5.04 -11.91 3.61
N PHE A 79 4.48 -10.87 4.22
CA PHE A 79 5.19 -9.73 4.78
C PHE A 79 4.81 -9.46 6.25
N SER A 80 3.59 -9.83 6.66
CA SER A 80 3.15 -9.78 8.06
C SER A 80 3.63 -11.00 8.84
N LYS A 81 3.76 -10.86 10.17
CA LYS A 81 3.98 -11.97 11.09
C LYS A 81 2.68 -12.46 11.71
#